data_AF-A0A4R6YJY1-F1
#
_entry.id   AF-A0A4R6YJY1-F1
#
_cell.length_a   1.000
_cell.length_b   1.000
_cell.length_c   1.000
_cell.angle_alpha   90.00
_cell.angle_beta   90.00
_cell.angle_gamma   90.00
#
_symmetry.space_group_name_H-M   'P 1'
#
loop_
_entity.id
_entity.type
_entity.pdbx_description
1 polymer ?
#
loop_
_entity_poly.entity_id
_entity_poly.type
_entity_poly.pdbx_seq_one_letter_code
_entity_poly.pdbx_strand_id
1 'polypeptide(L)'
;MKLGLLLWMTSVMPQPIADQTCLAATVYLEARGESIRGQMAVAEVGLHRLEQGRWGSNLCEVLTARRQFALSITSKNYEIDNFDAWTKAWVVASGARNTWLLPESLRMRVVPGASHFVANYAEPQSWAIGRPVAVIGPHRFYALN
;
A
#
# COMPACT_ATOMS: atom_id res chain seq x y z
N MET A 1 -6.43 -16.03 8.64
CA MET A 1 -6.57 -15.10 9.79
C MET A 1 -7.57 -14.00 9.43
N LYS A 2 -8.48 -13.63 10.35
CA LYS A 2 -9.45 -12.54 10.09
C LYS A 2 -8.76 -11.18 10.06
N LEU A 3 -9.17 -10.31 9.13
CA LEU A 3 -8.64 -8.96 9.00
C LEU A 3 -8.84 -8.13 10.28
N GLY A 4 -10.01 -8.26 10.92
CA GLY A 4 -10.29 -7.56 12.18
C GLY A 4 -9.35 -7.97 13.32
N LEU A 5 -8.95 -9.24 13.38
CA LEU A 5 -7.97 -9.71 14.35
C LEU A 5 -6.58 -9.14 14.06
N LEU A 6 -6.16 -9.12 12.78
CA LEU A 6 -4.91 -8.48 12.37
C LEU A 6 -4.88 -7.01 12.75
N LEU A 7 -5.93 -6.26 12.44
CA LEU A 7 -5.99 -4.82 12.73
C LEU A 7 -5.99 -4.54 14.25
N TRP A 8 -6.69 -5.36 15.02
CA TRP A 8 -6.63 -5.27 16.48
C TRP A 8 -5.20 -5.52 16.99
N MET A 9 -4.53 -6.57 16.51
CA MET A 9 -3.13 -6.83 16.88
C MET A 9 -2.21 -5.65 16.51
N THR A 10 -2.36 -5.05 15.34
CA THR A 10 -1.53 -3.90 14.95
C THR A 10 -1.73 -2.67 15.84
N SER A 11 -2.90 -2.53 16.49
CA SER A 11 -3.18 -1.40 17.39
C SER A 11 -2.45 -1.48 18.74
N VAL A 12 -1.95 -2.67 19.11
CA VAL A 12 -1.25 -2.90 20.37
C VAL A 12 0.23 -3.26 20.18
N MET A 13 0.66 -3.49 18.93
CA MET A 13 2.05 -3.76 18.59
C MET A 13 2.89 -2.48 18.57
N PRO A 14 4.18 -2.55 18.95
CA PRO A 14 5.08 -1.43 18.78
C PRO A 14 5.38 -1.18 17.30
N GLN A 15 5.70 0.07 16.97
CA GLN A 15 6.36 0.38 15.72
C GLN A 15 7.82 -0.11 15.79
N PRO A 16 8.38 -0.72 14.72
CA PRO A 16 7.91 -0.76 13.33
C PRO A 16 7.06 -1.98 12.91
N ILE A 17 6.69 -2.85 13.87
CA ILE A 17 6.05 -4.14 13.57
C ILE A 17 4.62 -3.91 13.06
N ALA A 18 3.89 -2.98 13.68
CA ALA A 18 2.57 -2.58 13.23
C ALA A 18 2.61 -2.06 11.79
N ASP A 19 3.50 -1.11 11.48
CA ASP A 19 3.65 -0.53 10.13
C ASP A 19 3.99 -1.58 9.06
N GLN A 20 4.88 -2.52 9.37
CA GLN A 20 5.19 -3.66 8.48
C GLN A 20 3.92 -4.47 8.18
N THR A 21 3.13 -4.76 9.22
CA THR A 21 1.93 -5.59 9.12
C THR A 21 0.82 -4.89 8.34
N CYS A 22 0.60 -3.58 8.59
CA CYS A 22 -0.36 -2.78 7.84
C CYS A 22 0.03 -2.66 6.36
N LEU A 23 1.33 -2.47 6.06
CA LEU A 23 1.80 -2.39 4.68
C LEU A 23 1.64 -3.72 3.95
N ALA A 24 2.02 -4.84 4.58
CA ALA A 24 1.82 -6.17 4.02
C ALA A 24 0.33 -6.48 3.76
N ALA A 25 -0.54 -6.13 4.70
CA ALA A 25 -1.99 -6.29 4.54
C ALA A 25 -2.55 -5.42 3.41
N THR A 26 -2.06 -4.19 3.27
CA THR A 26 -2.45 -3.32 2.15
C THR A 26 -2.00 -3.91 0.82
N VAL A 27 -0.73 -4.30 0.69
CA VAL A 27 -0.20 -4.92 -0.53
C VAL A 27 -0.98 -6.20 -0.89
N TYR A 28 -1.33 -7.02 0.11
CA TYR A 28 -2.15 -8.22 -0.10
C TYR A 28 -3.56 -7.87 -0.63
N LEU A 29 -4.24 -6.93 0.00
CA LEU A 29 -5.62 -6.58 -0.37
C LEU A 29 -5.71 -5.84 -1.71
N GLU A 30 -4.72 -5.00 -2.02
CA GLU A 30 -4.70 -4.17 -3.23
C GLU A 30 -4.08 -4.88 -4.44
N ALA A 31 -3.10 -5.78 -4.22
CA ALA A 31 -2.21 -6.24 -5.28
C ALA A 31 -1.70 -7.68 -5.13
N ARG A 32 -2.36 -8.56 -4.34
CA ARG A 32 -1.88 -9.95 -4.17
C ARG A 32 -1.67 -10.72 -5.48
N GLY A 33 -2.51 -10.46 -6.50
CA GLY A 33 -2.40 -11.08 -7.83
C GLY A 33 -1.37 -10.44 -8.76
N GLU A 34 -0.78 -9.31 -8.36
CA GLU A 34 0.11 -8.53 -9.22
C GLU A 34 1.54 -9.08 -9.24
N SER A 35 2.32 -8.64 -10.23
CA SER A 35 3.78 -8.83 -10.24
C SER A 35 4.44 -8.20 -8.99
N ILE A 36 5.66 -8.62 -8.66
CA ILE A 36 6.45 -7.98 -7.58
C ILE A 36 6.54 -6.47 -7.79
N ARG A 37 6.72 -6.03 -9.05
CA ARG A 37 6.73 -4.62 -9.43
C ARG A 37 5.41 -3.91 -9.13
N GLY A 38 4.27 -4.54 -9.36
CA GLY A 38 2.95 -3.98 -9.05
C GLY A 38 2.69 -3.88 -7.54
N GLN A 39 3.11 -4.89 -6.78
CA GLN A 39 3.02 -4.87 -5.32
C GLN A 39 3.93 -3.79 -4.70
N MET A 40 5.16 -3.63 -5.22
CA MET A 40 6.05 -2.54 -4.83
C MET A 40 5.40 -1.19 -5.12
N ALA A 41 4.75 -1.02 -6.27
CA ALA A 41 4.12 0.25 -6.64
C ALA A 41 3.03 0.68 -5.66
N VAL A 42 2.20 -0.25 -5.18
CA VAL A 42 1.20 0.05 -4.13
C VAL A 42 1.88 0.42 -2.81
N ALA A 43 2.92 -0.32 -2.43
CA ALA A 43 3.66 -0.04 -1.20
C ALA A 43 4.32 1.35 -1.23
N GLU A 44 4.90 1.75 -2.36
CA GLU A 44 5.49 3.07 -2.58
C GLU A 44 4.47 4.20 -2.41
N VAL A 45 3.24 4.03 -2.90
CA VAL A 45 2.19 5.04 -2.72
C VAL A 45 1.90 5.26 -1.22
N GLY A 46 1.78 4.18 -0.43
CA GLY A 46 1.56 4.28 1.01
C GLY A 46 2.71 4.99 1.74
N LEU A 47 3.96 4.63 1.42
CA LEU A 47 5.15 5.22 2.02
C LEU A 47 5.35 6.69 1.62
N HIS A 48 5.11 7.01 0.35
CA HIS A 48 5.17 8.38 -0.14
C HIS A 48 4.10 9.27 0.52
N ARG A 49 2.89 8.74 0.74
CA ARG A 49 1.83 9.45 1.47
C ARG A 49 2.20 9.75 2.93
N LEU A 50 2.89 8.82 3.60
CA LEU A 50 3.44 9.05 4.94
C LEU A 50 4.51 10.16 4.93
N GLU A 51 5.43 10.12 3.96
CA GLU A 51 6.47 11.14 3.78
C GLU A 51 5.88 12.54 3.52
N GLN A 52 4.73 12.61 2.84
CA GLN A 52 3.97 13.84 2.63
C GLN A 52 3.12 14.28 3.84
N GLY A 53 3.12 13.53 4.95
CA GLY A 53 2.31 13.83 6.14
C GLY A 53 0.80 13.70 5.94
N ARG A 54 0.35 12.92 4.94
CA ARG A 54 -1.08 12.77 4.62
C ARG A 54 -1.74 11.74 5.55
N TRP A 55 -2.84 12.14 6.19
CA TRP A 55 -3.72 11.32 7.06
C TRP A 55 -3.17 10.78 8.38
N GLY A 56 -1.86 10.80 8.61
CA GLY A 56 -1.31 10.23 9.83
C GLY A 56 0.17 10.50 10.05
N SER A 57 0.60 10.15 11.25
CA SER A 57 1.97 10.24 11.76
C SER A 57 2.76 8.94 11.65
N ASN A 58 2.07 7.84 11.35
CA ASN A 58 2.65 6.51 11.12
C ASN A 58 1.98 5.81 9.93
N LEU A 59 2.60 4.74 9.44
CA LEU A 59 2.17 4.09 8.21
C LEU A 59 0.80 3.41 8.38
N CYS A 60 0.53 2.79 9.53
CA CYS A 60 -0.80 2.21 9.79
C CYS A 60 -1.92 3.25 9.69
N GLU A 61 -1.76 4.46 10.23
CA GLU A 61 -2.75 5.54 10.11
C GLU A 61 -3.01 5.92 8.64
N VAL A 62 -1.95 6.04 7.85
CA VAL A 62 -2.04 6.31 6.39
C VAL A 62 -2.82 5.22 5.67
N LEU A 63 -2.51 3.96 5.97
CA LEU A 63 -3.07 2.80 5.27
C LEU A 63 -4.49 2.45 5.72
N THR A 64 -4.86 2.82 6.95
CA THR A 64 -6.21 2.64 7.50
C THR A 64 -7.08 3.89 7.35
N ALA A 65 -6.54 4.97 6.77
CA ALA A 65 -7.27 6.19 6.48
C ALA A 65 -8.53 5.89 5.66
N ARG A 66 -9.64 6.54 6.06
CA ARG A 66 -10.98 6.24 5.54
C ARG A 66 -11.02 6.28 4.01
N ARG A 67 -11.35 5.12 3.42
CA ARG A 67 -11.53 4.91 1.98
C ARG A 67 -10.29 5.22 1.12
N GLN A 68 -9.09 5.21 1.72
CA GLN A 68 -7.85 5.45 0.98
C GLN A 68 -7.22 4.18 0.43
N PHE A 69 -7.42 3.07 1.14
CA PHE A 69 -7.00 1.72 0.76
C PHE A 69 -8.08 0.71 1.14
N ALA A 70 -8.08 -0.43 0.45
CA ALA A 70 -8.88 -1.61 0.73
C ALA A 70 -8.75 -2.07 2.18
N LEU A 71 -7.62 -1.81 2.84
CA LEU A 71 -7.42 -2.10 4.26
C LEU A 71 -8.48 -1.44 5.16
N SER A 72 -8.94 -0.23 4.80
CA SER A 72 -9.98 0.52 5.55
C SER A 72 -11.42 0.20 5.13
N ILE A 73 -11.61 -0.48 3.99
CA ILE A 73 -12.92 -0.71 3.36
C ILE A 73 -13.35 -2.18 3.53
N THR A 74 -12.39 -3.10 3.46
CA THR A 74 -12.62 -4.55 3.52
C THR A 74 -13.24 -4.94 4.85
N SER A 75 -14.22 -5.85 4.80
CA SER A 75 -14.89 -6.35 6.01
C SER A 75 -13.89 -6.87 7.04
N LYS A 76 -14.12 -6.56 8.32
CA LYS A 76 -13.32 -7.12 9.43
C LYS A 76 -13.40 -8.65 9.51
N ASN A 77 -14.44 -9.25 8.92
CA ASN A 77 -14.60 -10.70 8.84
C ASN A 77 -13.88 -11.33 7.63
N TYR A 78 -13.30 -10.53 6.74
CA TYR A 78 -12.52 -11.04 5.62
C TYR A 78 -11.37 -11.92 6.12
N GLU A 79 -11.19 -13.07 5.47
CA GLU A 79 -10.14 -14.01 5.82
C GLU A 79 -8.94 -13.85 4.88
N ILE A 80 -7.78 -13.60 5.48
CA ILE A 80 -6.48 -13.74 4.81
C ILE A 80 -6.09 -15.21 4.93
N ASP A 81 -6.33 -15.96 3.85
CA ASP A 81 -6.24 -17.42 3.78
C ASP A 81 -5.17 -17.92 2.78
N ASN A 82 -4.85 -17.13 1.76
CA ASN A 82 -3.77 -17.45 0.82
C ASN A 82 -2.39 -17.11 1.43
N PHE A 83 -1.75 -18.14 1.98
CA PHE A 83 -0.46 -18.01 2.67
C PHE A 83 0.69 -17.59 1.74
N ASP A 84 0.73 -18.10 0.51
CA ASP A 84 1.80 -17.76 -0.46
C ASP A 84 1.72 -16.29 -0.87
N ALA A 85 0.51 -15.82 -1.19
CA ALA A 85 0.26 -14.43 -1.51
C ALA A 85 0.54 -13.50 -0.31
N TRP A 86 0.18 -13.93 0.91
CA TRP A 86 0.51 -13.20 2.14
C TRP A 86 2.03 -13.09 2.33
N THR A 87 2.75 -14.19 2.18
CA THR A 87 4.21 -14.24 2.32
C THR A 87 4.89 -13.34 1.29
N LYS A 88 4.44 -13.38 0.04
CA LYS A 88 4.92 -12.49 -1.01
C LYS A 88 4.68 -11.02 -0.66
N ALA A 89 3.45 -10.67 -0.26
CA ALA A 89 3.11 -9.31 0.14
C ALA A 89 3.95 -8.83 1.33
N TRP A 90 4.24 -9.70 2.30
CA TRP A 90 5.11 -9.41 3.44
C TRP A 90 6.55 -9.11 3.02
N VAL A 91 7.13 -9.94 2.15
CA VAL A 91 8.49 -9.75 1.62
C VAL A 91 8.58 -8.44 0.81
N VAL A 92 7.58 -8.18 -0.04
CA VAL A 92 7.51 -6.93 -0.82
C VAL A 92 7.40 -5.71 0.09
N ALA A 93 6.51 -5.75 1.09
CA ALA A 93 6.37 -4.66 2.06
C ALA A 93 7.69 -4.41 2.83
N SER A 94 8.41 -5.47 3.21
CA SER A 94 9.73 -5.34 3.85
C SER A 94 10.74 -4.68 2.92
N GLY A 95 10.82 -5.11 1.66
CA GLY A 95 11.71 -4.51 0.66
C GLY A 95 11.41 -3.03 0.40
N ALA A 96 10.14 -2.67 0.28
CA ALA A 96 9.71 -1.28 0.11
C ALA A 96 10.10 -0.41 1.31
N ARG A 97 9.87 -0.89 2.55
CA ARG A 97 10.27 -0.17 3.77
C ARG A 97 11.77 -0.01 3.88
N ASN A 98 12.55 -1.07 3.61
CA ASN A 98 14.01 -1.00 3.61
C ASN A 98 14.52 0.00 2.57
N THR A 99 13.87 0.08 1.40
CA THR A 99 14.18 1.10 0.39
C THR A 99 13.91 2.50 0.92
N TRP A 100 12.81 2.71 1.66
CA TRP A 100 12.47 4.03 2.23
C TRP A 100 13.42 4.52 3.34
N LEU A 101 14.20 3.61 3.95
CA LEU A 101 15.27 3.98 4.89
C LEU A 101 16.50 4.58 4.19
N LEU A 102 16.64 4.40 2.88
CA LEU A 102 17.72 4.99 2.10
C LEU A 102 17.45 6.49 1.85
N PRO A 103 18.51 7.31 1.67
CA PRO A 103 18.39 8.65 1.11
C PRO A 103 17.61 8.64 -0.20
N GLU A 104 16.80 9.67 -0.47
CA GLU A 104 15.90 9.70 -1.64
C GLU A 104 16.62 9.40 -2.96
N SER A 105 17.83 9.92 -3.14
CA SER A 105 18.65 9.72 -4.34
C SER A 105 19.08 8.28 -4.58
N LEU A 106 19.02 7.41 -3.56
CA LEU A 106 19.37 6.00 -3.62
C LEU A 106 18.14 5.08 -3.67
N ARG A 107 16.92 5.62 -3.55
CA ARG A 107 15.69 4.82 -3.58
C ARG A 107 15.37 4.40 -5.00
N MET A 108 15.43 3.09 -5.26
CA MET A 108 14.85 2.52 -6.48
C MET A 108 13.32 2.57 -6.38
N ARG A 109 12.69 3.51 -7.09
CA ARG A 109 11.23 3.68 -7.13
C ARG A 109 10.65 3.14 -8.43
N VAL A 110 9.61 2.33 -8.34
CA VAL A 110 8.87 1.82 -9.52
C VAL A 110 7.80 2.81 -9.99
N VAL A 111 7.30 3.66 -9.10
CA VAL A 111 6.31 4.72 -9.37
C VAL A 111 6.70 6.04 -8.70
N PRO A 112 7.83 6.65 -9.10
CA PRO A 112 8.34 7.85 -8.45
C PRO A 112 7.30 8.98 -8.44
N GLY A 113 7.07 9.53 -7.25
CA GLY A 113 6.12 10.63 -7.04
C GLY A 113 4.64 10.22 -7.05
N ALA A 114 4.30 8.95 -7.31
CA ALA A 114 2.91 8.53 -7.29
C ALA A 114 2.32 8.66 -5.89
N SER A 115 1.20 9.35 -5.78
CA SER A 115 0.44 9.54 -4.55
C SER A 115 -0.97 8.97 -4.64
N HIS A 116 -1.39 8.52 -5.83
CA HIS A 116 -2.69 7.91 -6.08
C HIS A 116 -2.57 6.80 -7.13
N PHE A 117 -3.48 5.84 -7.07
CA PHE A 117 -3.63 4.83 -8.11
C PHE A 117 -5.08 4.42 -8.25
N VAL A 118 -5.44 3.89 -9.42
CA VAL A 118 -6.77 3.37 -9.72
C VAL A 118 -6.64 2.16 -10.62
N ALA A 119 -7.47 1.14 -10.39
CA ALA A 119 -7.57 0.01 -11.30
C ALA A 119 -8.22 0.45 -12.63
N ASN A 120 -7.75 -0.08 -13.74
CA ASN A 120 -8.21 0.27 -15.08
C ASN A 120 -9.66 -0.13 -15.35
N TYR A 121 -10.19 -1.07 -14.56
CA TYR A 121 -11.57 -1.55 -14.57
C TYR A 121 -12.47 -0.82 -13.54
N ALA A 122 -11.94 0.10 -12.74
CA ALA A 122 -12.74 0.89 -11.82
C ALA A 122 -13.40 2.08 -12.53
N GLU A 123 -14.49 2.56 -11.93
CA GLU A 123 -15.18 3.76 -12.40
C GLU A 123 -14.23 4.97 -12.51
N PRO A 124 -14.37 5.81 -13.56
CA PRO A 124 -13.55 6.98 -13.74
C PRO A 124 -13.55 7.87 -12.50
N GLN A 125 -12.35 8.17 -12.01
CA GLN A 125 -12.17 9.05 -10.86
C GLN A 125 -11.97 10.48 -11.34
N SER A 126 -12.73 11.43 -10.80
CA SER A 126 -12.63 12.85 -11.18
C SER A 126 -11.25 13.45 -10.93
N TRP A 127 -10.47 12.89 -10.01
CA TRP A 127 -9.09 13.31 -9.74
C TRP A 127 -8.06 12.68 -10.69
N ALA A 128 -8.40 11.59 -11.39
CA ALA A 128 -7.48 10.85 -12.27
C ALA A 128 -7.38 11.51 -13.65
N ILE A 129 -7.04 12.80 -13.66
CA ILE A 129 -6.91 13.62 -14.87
C ILE A 129 -5.44 13.60 -15.33
N GLY A 130 -5.23 13.56 -16.64
CA GLY A 130 -3.91 13.63 -17.25
C GLY A 130 -3.24 12.28 -17.44
N ARG A 131 -1.92 12.30 -17.68
CA ARG A 131 -1.15 11.10 -17.98
C ARG A 131 -0.64 10.44 -16.68
N PRO A 132 -0.87 9.13 -16.47
CA PRO A 132 -0.30 8.44 -15.32
C PRO A 132 1.23 8.40 -15.41
N VAL A 133 1.92 8.43 -14.27
CA VAL A 133 3.38 8.28 -14.19
C VAL A 133 3.83 6.87 -14.55
N ALA A 134 2.96 5.88 -14.30
CA ALA A 134 3.15 4.51 -14.75
C ALA A 134 1.81 3.78 -14.88
N VAL A 135 1.80 2.74 -15.72
CA VAL A 135 0.77 1.72 -15.75
C VAL A 135 1.45 0.39 -15.48
N ILE A 136 1.06 -0.29 -14.39
CA ILE A 136 1.66 -1.56 -13.97
C ILE A 136 0.52 -2.53 -13.68
N GLY A 137 0.45 -3.61 -14.45
CA GLY A 137 -0.70 -4.52 -14.41
C GLY A 137 -2.00 -3.75 -14.73
N PRO A 138 -3.08 -3.92 -13.94
CA PRO A 138 -4.32 -3.18 -14.11
C PRO A 138 -4.27 -1.78 -13.48
N HIS A 139 -3.21 -1.39 -12.78
CA HIS A 139 -3.17 -0.11 -12.05
C HIS A 139 -2.55 1.02 -12.86
N ARG A 140 -3.21 2.18 -12.84
CA ARG A 140 -2.67 3.46 -13.32
C ARG A 140 -2.27 4.30 -12.10
N PHE A 141 -1.03 4.74 -12.06
CA PHE A 141 -0.46 5.51 -10.94
C PHE A 141 -0.31 6.98 -11.32
N TYR A 142 -0.66 7.88 -10.40
CA TYR A 142 -0.67 9.33 -10.63
C TYR A 142 0.12 10.07 -9.55
N ALA A 143 0.90 11.05 -9.97
CA ALA A 143 1.52 12.03 -9.09
C ALA A 143 0.60 13.25 -9.01
N LEU A 144 -0.15 13.35 -7.91
CA LEU A 144 -0.96 14.52 -7.59
C LEU A 144 -0.37 15.22 -6.37
N ASN A 145 -0.34 16.54 -6.43
CA ASN A 145 0.07 17.43 -5.34
C ASN A 145 -1.05 17.57 -4.31
#